data_AF-A0A0H5QGU5-F1
#
_entry.id   AF-A0A0H5QGU5-F1
#
_cell.length_a   1.000
_cell.length_b   1.000
_cell.length_c   1.000
_cell.angle_alpha   90.00
_cell.angle_beta   90.00
_cell.angle_gamma   90.00
#
_symmetry.space_group_name_H-M   'P 1'
#
loop_
_entity.id
_entity.type
_entity.pdbx_description
1 polymer ?
#
loop_
_entity_poly.entity_id
_entity_poly.type
_entity_poly.pdbx_seq_one_letter_code
_entity_poly.pdbx_strand_id
1 'polypeptide(L)' 'MVEARRVANKITDERSKAIAYHDTVEVYFEQIRYHIDKLELIVDDRIWTLPKYRELLFM' A
#
# COMPACT_ATOMS: atom_id res chain seq x y z
N MET A 1 6.80 6.89 1.26
CA MET A 1 7.21 5.49 0.96
C MET A 1 8.57 5.34 0.27
N VAL A 2 8.89 6.06 -0.82
CA VAL A 2 10.16 5.87 -1.57
C VAL A 2 11.40 6.07 -0.69
N GLU A 3 11.42 7.13 0.12
CA GLU A 3 12.54 7.41 1.02
C GLU A 3 12.65 6.38 2.16
N ALA A 4 11.51 5.96 2.74
CA ALA A 4 11.47 4.92 3.76
C ALA A 4 12.02 3.58 3.26
N ARG A 5 11.68 3.18 2.02
CA ARG A 5 12.26 1.99 1.37
C ARG A 5 13.75 2.15 1.09
N ARG A 6 14.19 3.35 0.71
CA ARG A 6 15.62 3.65 0.47
C ARG A 6 16.44 3.50 1.75
N VAL A 7 15.92 3.92 2.89
CA VAL A 7 16.56 3.75 4.20
C VAL A 7 16.54 2.29 4.64
N ALA A 8 15.38 1.61 4.56
CA ALA A 8 15.25 0.21 4.96
C ALA A 8 16.12 -0.74 4.12
N ASN A 9 16.31 -0.46 2.82
CA ASN A 9 17.15 -1.27 1.94
C ASN A 9 18.65 -1.19 2.24
N LYS A 10 19.12 -0.13 2.92
CA LYS A 10 20.52 0.02 3.33
C LYS A 10 20.87 -0.83 4.55
N ILE A 11 19.89 -1.38 5.25
CA ILE A 11 20.10 -2.25 6.40
C ILE A 11 20.57 -3.62 5.89
N THR A 12 21.73 -4.08 6.36
CA THR A 12 22.33 -5.37 6.00
C THR A 12 21.78 -6.52 6.84
N ASP A 13 21.39 -6.26 8.08
CA ASP A 13 20.75 -7.25 8.95
C ASP A 13 19.29 -7.49 8.54
N GLU A 14 18.95 -8.76 8.29
CA GLU A 14 17.63 -9.16 7.76
C GLU A 14 16.50 -8.89 8.76
N ARG A 15 16.75 -9.11 10.06
CA ARG A 15 15.77 -8.87 11.11
C ARG A 15 15.48 -7.37 11.26
N SER A 16 16.52 -6.56 11.31
CA SER A 16 16.40 -5.10 11.40
C SER A 16 15.74 -4.52 10.15
N LYS A 17 16.00 -5.10 8.97
CA LYS A 17 15.31 -4.74 7.72
C LYS A 17 13.81 -5.05 7.82
N ALA A 18 13.43 -6.23 8.30
CA ALA A 18 12.03 -6.60 8.47
C ALA A 18 11.28 -5.63 9.40
N ILE A 19 11.88 -5.28 10.54
CA ILE A 19 11.31 -4.31 11.49
C ILE A 19 11.16 -2.94 10.84
N ALA A 20 12.19 -2.46 10.14
CA ALA A 20 12.11 -1.16 9.46
C ALA A 20 11.02 -1.14 8.38
N TYR A 21 10.82 -2.24 7.64
CA TYR A 21 9.73 -2.35 6.66
C TYR A 21 8.35 -2.32 7.33
N HIS A 22 8.16 -3.04 8.43
CA HIS A 22 6.92 -3.02 9.20
C HIS A 22 6.63 -1.62 9.76
N ASP A 23 7.56 -1.05 10.52
CA ASP A 23 7.30 0.19 11.26
C ASP A 23 7.23 1.43 10.36
N THR A 24 8.00 1.46 9.27
CA THR A 24 8.14 2.67 8.46
C THR A 24 7.51 2.56 7.08
N VAL A 25 7.45 1.37 6.47
CA VAL A 25 6.92 1.23 5.10
C VAL A 25 5.45 0.85 5.12
N GLU A 26 5.02 -0.04 6.03
CA GLU A 26 3.63 -0.52 6.12
C GLU A 26 2.64 0.60 6.47
N VAL A 27 3.02 1.53 7.34
CA VAL A 27 2.17 2.66 7.76
C VAL A 27 1.65 3.49 6.57
N TYR A 28 2.41 3.55 5.48
CA TYR A 28 1.97 4.26 4.27
C TYR A 28 0.88 3.50 3.50
N PHE A 29 0.82 2.17 3.58
CA PHE A 29 -0.17 1.38 2.85
C PHE A 29 -1.59 1.64 3.35
N GLU A 30 -1.77 1.81 4.67
CA GLU A 30 -3.08 2.14 5.23
C GLU A 30 -3.59 3.49 4.73
N GLN A 31 -2.72 4.51 4.72
CA GLN A 31 -3.06 5.84 4.21
C GLN A 31 -3.39 5.81 2.70
N ILE A 32 -2.58 5.11 1.92
CA ILE A 32 -2.81 4.96 0.47
C ILE A 32 -4.14 4.25 0.24
N ARG A 33 -4.42 3.16 0.96
CA ARG A 33 -5.68 2.42 0.87
C ARG A 33 -6.88 3.29 1.19
N TYR A 34 -6.82 4.07 2.27
CA TYR A 34 -7.90 5.00 2.63
C TYR A 34 -8.21 6.02 1.53
N HIS A 35 -7.18 6.56 0.87
CA HIS A 35 -7.38 7.50 -0.24
C HIS A 35 -7.92 6.80 -1.50
N ILE A 36 -7.43 5.60 -1.81
CA ILE A 36 -7.91 4.78 -2.94
C ILE A 36 -9.37 4.41 -2.74
N ASP A 37 -9.77 3.92 -1.57
CA ASP A 37 -11.15 3.54 -1.27
C ASP A 37 -12.10 4.74 -1.42
N LYS A 38 -11.66 5.95 -1.03
CA LYS A 38 -12.44 7.17 -1.28
C LYS A 38 -12.55 7.54 -2.76
N LEU A 39 -11.48 7.37 -3.52
CA LEU A 39 -11.49 7.63 -4.97
C LEU A 39 -12.38 6.62 -5.69
N GLU A 40 -12.37 5.35 -5.28
CA GLU A 40 -13.25 4.30 -5.83
C GLU A 40 -14.74 4.65 -5.71
N LEU A 41 -15.13 5.36 -4.64
CA LEU A 41 -16.52 5.81 -4.43
C LEU A 41 -16.95 6.98 -5.32
N ILE A 42 -15.99 7.77 -5.82
CA ILE A 42 -16.26 9.02 -6.54
C ILE A 42 -15.99 8.86 -8.04
N VAL A 43 -15.03 8.02 -8.41
CA VAL A 43 -14.61 7.80 -9.79
C VAL A 43 -15.55 6.80 -10.47
N ASP A 44 -15.90 7.10 -11.73
CA ASP A 44 -16.71 6.22 -12.57
C ASP A 44 -15.98 4.88 -12.79
N ASP A 45 -16.75 3.80 -12.63
CA ASP A 45 -16.30 2.40 -12.77
C ASP A 45 -15.61 2.13 -14.12
N ARG A 46 -16.02 2.83 -15.19
CA ARG A 46 -15.46 2.65 -16.54
C ARG A 46 -14.02 3.17 -16.69
N ILE A 47 -13.59 4.05 -15.78
CA ILE A 47 -12.25 4.65 -15.80
C ILE A 47 -11.32 3.90 -14.83
N TRP A 48 -11.90 3.15 -13.89
CA TRP A 48 -11.16 2.45 -12.85
C TRP A 48 -10.58 1.13 -13.39
N THR A 49 -9.27 1.08 -13.57
CA THR A 49 -8.58 -0.05 -14.24
C THR A 49 -8.30 -1.25 -13.35
N LEU A 50 -8.60 -1.18 -12.04
CA LEU A 50 -8.31 -2.23 -11.07
C LEU A 50 -9.62 -2.91 -10.61
N PRO A 51 -9.64 -4.23 -10.41
CA PRO A 51 -10.82 -4.90 -9.86
C PRO A 51 -11.13 -4.37 -8.46
N LYS A 52 -12.41 -4.11 -8.19
CA LYS A 52 -12.86 -3.62 -6.89
C LYS A 52 -12.74 -4.71 -5.84
N TYR A 53 -12.54 -4.32 -4.58
CA TYR A 53 -12.46 -5.29 -3.46
C TYR A 53 -13.69 -6.20 -3.37
N ARG A 54 -14.87 -5.71 -3.76
CA ARG A 54 -16.10 -6.51 -3.83
C ARG A 54 -16.06 -7.57 -4.92
N GLU A 55 -15.41 -7.31 -6.05
CA GLU A 55 -15.29 -8.28 -7.15
C GLU A 55 -14.28 -9.38 -6.81
N LEU A 56 -13.24 -9.05 -6.04
CA LEU A 56 -12.23 -10.01 -5.58
C LEU A 56 -12.75 -10.99 -4.50
N LEU A 57 -13.74 -10.58 -3.69
CA LEU A 57 -14.24 -11.37 -2.56
C LEU A 57 -15.38 -12.32 -2.91
N PHE A 58 -16.03 -12.15 -4.07
CA PHE A 58 -17.23 -12.91 -4.45
C PHE A 58 -17.08 -13.64 -5.81
N MET A 59 -15.85 -13.98 -6.20
CA MET A 59 -15.58 -14.81 -7.39
C MET A 59 -15.83 -16.29 -7.12
#